data_AF-A0A7V1H7K9-F1
#
_entry.id   AF-A0A7V1H7K9-F1
#
_cell.length_a   1.000
_cell.length_b   1.000
_cell.length_c   1.000
_cell.angle_alpha   90.00
_cell.angle_beta   90.00
_cell.angle_gamma   90.00
#
_symmetry.space_group_name_H-M   'P 1'
#
loop_
_entity.id
_entity.type
_entity.pdbx_description
1 polymer ?
#
loop_
_entity_poly.entity_id
_entity_poly.type
_entity_poly.pdbx_seq_one_letter_code
_entity_poly.pdbx_strand_id
1 'polypeptide(L)' 'MKFIEPGNRIGIEARIEDSRALIDVWDEGIGIAEEDLKKVFDPFEQVGHAGAGKPEGPVKACDFEKAY' A
#
# COMPACT_ATOMS: atom_id res chain seq x y z
N MET A 1 -1.53 12.29 -6.31
CA MET A 1 -1.39 11.12 -5.42
C MET A 1 -1.66 9.87 -6.26
N LYS A 2 -0.89 8.78 -6.13
CA LYS A 2 -0.73 7.76 -7.20
C LYS A 2 -2.00 6.96 -7.55
N PHE A 3 -2.91 6.75 -6.59
CA PHE A 3 -4.07 5.84 -6.74
C PHE A 3 -5.42 6.41 -6.27
N ILE A 4 -5.46 7.69 -5.92
CA ILE A 4 -6.67 8.35 -5.40
C ILE A 4 -7.09 9.47 -6.35
N GLU A 5 -8.40 9.61 -6.54
CA GLU A 5 -8.98 10.71 -7.29
C GLU A 5 -9.18 11.96 -6.40
N PRO A 6 -9.19 13.19 -6.96
CA PRO A 6 -9.51 14.38 -6.20
C PRO A 6 -10.90 14.28 -5.55
N GLY A 7 -10.97 14.51 -4.24
CA GLY A 7 -12.19 14.40 -3.44
C GLY A 7 -12.35 13.08 -2.68
N ASN A 8 -11.54 12.08 -2.98
CA ASN A 8 -11.48 10.84 -2.22
C ASN A 8 -10.59 11.00 -0.97
N ARG A 9 -10.84 10.17 0.04
CA ARG A 9 -10.18 10.25 1.34
C ARG A 9 -9.11 9.18 1.51
N ILE A 10 -8.10 9.55 2.29
CA ILE A 10 -7.08 8.65 2.84
C ILE A 10 -7.01 8.88 4.34
N GLY A 11 -6.83 7.81 5.10
CA GLY A 11 -6.76 7.85 6.55
C GLY A 11 -5.65 6.96 7.10
N ILE A 12 -5.21 7.32 8.29
CA ILE A 12 -4.34 6.50 9.13
C ILE A 12 -4.91 6.50 10.54
N GLU A 13 -5.02 5.32 11.13
CA GLU A 13 -5.44 5.13 12.51
C GLU A 13 -4.40 4.29 13.24
N ALA A 14 -4.15 4.60 14.51
CA ALA A 14 -3.23 3.86 15.34
C ALA A 14 -3.84 3.57 16.70
N ARG A 15 -3.75 2.32 17.14
CA ARG A 15 -4.21 1.88 18.47
C ARG A 15 -3.25 0.87 19.07
N ILE A 16 -3.35 0.68 20.38
CA ILE A 16 -2.59 -0.34 21.09
C ILE A 16 -3.55 -1.46 21.47
N GLU A 17 -3.24 -2.69 21.07
CA GLU A 17 -3.93 -3.91 21.51
C GLU A 17 -2.88 -4.96 21.88
N ASP A 18 -3.04 -5.64 23.02
CA ASP A 18 -2.16 -6.74 23.47
C ASP A 18 -0.65 -6.42 23.39
N SER A 19 -0.26 -5.22 23.83
CA SER A 19 1.12 -4.70 23.79
C SER A 19 1.71 -4.55 22.37
N ARG A 20 0.87 -4.54 21.33
CA ARG A 20 1.24 -4.26 19.94
C ARG A 20 0.67 -2.93 19.51
N ALA A 21 1.41 -2.22 18.66
CA ALA A 21 0.89 -1.06 17.94
C ALA A 21 0.25 -1.55 16.63
N LEU A 22 -1.04 -1.33 16.50
CA LEU A 22 -1.81 -1.61 15.29
C LEU A 22 -1.96 -0.31 14.52
N ILE A 23 -1.59 -0.37 13.25
CA ILE A 23 -1.64 0.78 12.33
C ILE A 23 -2.53 0.38 11.17
N ASP A 24 -3.67 1.05 11.04
CA ASP A 24 -4.55 0.90 9.89
C ASP A 24 -4.30 2.05 8.92
N VAL A 25 -4.04 1.70 7.66
CA VAL A 25 -3.94 2.66 6.56
C VAL A 25 -5.00 2.30 5.55
N TRP A 26 -5.84 3.26 5.17
CA TRP A 26 -6.92 3.04 4.23
C TRP A 26 -7.05 4.21 3.25
N ASP A 27 -7.49 3.93 2.03
CA ASP A 27 -7.81 4.93 1.02
C ASP A 27 -9.07 4.54 0.23
N GLU A 28 -9.71 5.52 -0.38
CA GLU A 28 -10.86 5.35 -1.29
C GLU A 28 -10.40 5.30 -2.78
N GLY A 29 -9.22 4.77 -3.05
CA GLY A 29 -8.66 4.62 -4.38
C GLY A 29 -9.25 3.47 -5.19
N ILE A 30 -8.64 3.18 -6.33
CA ILE A 30 -9.10 2.16 -7.29
C ILE A 30 -9.06 0.72 -6.77
N GLY A 31 -8.45 0.49 -5.60
CA GLY A 31 -8.25 -0.83 -5.00
C GLY A 31 -7.16 -1.65 -5.69
N ILE A 32 -7.05 -2.91 -5.27
CA ILE A 32 -6.07 -3.88 -5.79
C ILE A 32 -6.87 -5.10 -6.27
N ALA A 33 -6.52 -5.61 -7.46
CA ALA A 33 -7.14 -6.83 -7.98
C ALA A 33 -6.86 -8.04 -7.06
N GLU A 34 -7.80 -8.97 -6.96
CA GLU A 34 -7.72 -10.09 -6.00
C GLU A 34 -6.50 -10.99 -6.29
N GLU A 35 -6.17 -11.20 -7.57
CA GLU A 35 -4.99 -11.93 -8.02
C GLU A 35 -3.66 -11.28 -7.61
N ASP A 36 -3.67 -9.97 -7.40
CA ASP A 36 -2.50 -9.15 -7.12
C ASP A 36 -2.26 -8.96 -5.62
N LEU A 37 -3.27 -9.22 -4.76
CA LEU A 37 -3.15 -9.15 -3.30
C LEU A 37 -2.01 -10.00 -2.71
N LYS A 38 -1.62 -11.07 -3.41
CA LYS A 38 -0.51 -11.94 -2.96
C LYS A 38 0.87 -11.34 -3.18
N LYS A 39 0.98 -10.38 -4.10
CA LYS A 39 2.25 -9.81 -4.56
C LYS A 39 2.54 -8.43 -4.00
N VAL A 40 1.56 -7.77 -3.37
CA VAL A 40 1.72 -6.41 -2.84
C VAL A 40 2.81 -6.28 -1.77
N PHE A 41 3.20 -7.39 -1.15
CA PHE A 41 4.27 -7.47 -0.16
C PHE A 41 5.56 -8.09 -0.72
N ASP A 42 5.57 -8.48 -2.00
CA ASP A 42 6.75 -9.03 -2.64
C ASP A 42 7.71 -7.88 -3.00
N PRO A 43 9.01 -8.01 -2.71
CA PRO A 43 9.98 -7.00 -3.06
C PRO A 43 9.96 -6.70 -4.56
N PHE A 44 9.94 -5.40 -4.90
CA PHE A 44 10.04 -4.87 -6.26
C PHE A 44 8.85 -5.16 -7.20
N GLU A 45 7.77 -5.77 -6.71
CA GLU A 45 6.54 -5.95 -7.49
C GLU A 45 5.67 -4.68 -7.47
N GLN A 46 5.24 -4.21 -8.64
CA GLN A 46 4.23 -3.16 -8.78
C GLN A 46 3.02 -3.75 -9.48
N VAL A 47 1.94 -3.92 -8.72
CA VAL A 47 0.67 -4.40 -9.25
C VAL A 47 -0.11 -3.23 -9.85
N GLY A 48 -0.74 -3.46 -11.01
CA GLY A 48 -1.52 -2.46 -11.72
C GLY A 48 -0.85 -1.89 -12.97
N HIS A 49 -1.36 -2.29 -14.14
CA HIS A 49 -1.18 -1.56 -15.40
C HIS A 49 -2.10 -0.33 -15.41
N ALA A 50 -1.83 0.68 -14.57
CA ALA A 50 -2.32 2.02 -14.84
C ALA A 50 -1.45 2.59 -15.96
N GLY A 51 -2.03 2.75 -17.15
CA GLY A 51 -1.32 3.08 -18.39
C GLY A 51 -0.31 4.23 -18.28
N ALA A 52 0.83 4.00 -18.94
CA ALA A 52 1.81 4.97 -19.42
C ALA A 52 2.52 5.90 -18.41
N GLY A 53 3.77 5.52 -18.07
CA GLY A 53 4.89 6.47 -18.01
C GLY A 53 5.49 6.78 -16.64
N LYS A 54 6.53 6.03 -16.24
CA LYS A 54 7.94 6.47 -16.18
C LYS A 54 8.71 5.62 -15.13
N PRO A 55 9.89 5.05 -15.45
CA PRO A 55 10.62 4.17 -14.54
C PRO A 55 11.73 4.93 -13.82
N GLU A 56 11.54 5.47 -12.61
CA GLU A 56 12.66 6.13 -11.91
C GLU A 56 12.63 5.94 -10.38
N GLY A 57 13.59 5.16 -9.88
CA GLY A 57 14.04 5.17 -8.48
C GLY A 57 14.21 3.77 -7.87
N PRO A 58 15.36 3.45 -7.21
CA PRO A 58 15.47 2.21 -6.45
C PRO A 58 14.49 2.26 -5.28
N VAL A 59 13.51 1.37 -5.29
CA VAL A 59 12.58 1.20 -4.16
C VAL A 59 13.40 0.63 -3.00
N LYS A 60 13.75 1.48 -2.02
CA LYS A 60 14.24 0.99 -0.74
C LYS A 60 13.03 0.48 0.04
N ALA A 61 12.96 -0.84 0.20
CA ALA A 61 12.10 -1.45 1.20
C ALA A 61 12.54 -0.94 2.58
N CYS A 62 11.66 -0.24 3.29
CA CYS A 62 11.79 -0.11 4.74
C CYS A 62 11.22 -1.40 5.32
N ASP A 63 12.06 -2.14 6.05
CA ASP A 63 11.72 -3.41 6.67
C ASP A 63 10.43 -3.28 7.48
N PHE A 64 9.35 -3.88 6.98
CA PHE A 64 8.18 -4.23 7.78
C PHE A 64 8.41 -5.67 8.22
N GLU A 65 9.00 -5.84 9.42
CA GLU A 65 8.95 -7.13 10.09
C GLU A 65 7.49 -7.53 10.24
N LYS A 66 7.16 -8.67 9.63
CA LYS A 66 5.87 -9.34 9.72
C LYS A 66 5.41 -9.38 11.18
N ALA A 67 4.23 -8.85 11.45
CA ALA A 67 3.53 -9.07 12.70
C ALA A 67 2.08 -9.46 12.43
N TYR A 68 1.91 -10.66 11.86
CA TYR A 68 0.80 -11.55 12.18
C TYR A 68 1.37 -12.96 12.35
#